data_AF-A0A497MYR1-F1
#
_entry.id   AF-A0A497MYR1-F1
#
_cell.length_a   1.000
_cell.length_b   1.000
_cell.length_c   1.000
_cell.angle_alpha   90.00
_cell.angle_beta   90.00
_cell.angle_gamma   90.00
#
_symmetry.space_group_name_H-M   'P 1'
#
loop_
_entity.id
_entity.type
_entity.pdbx_description
1 polymer ?
#
loop_
_entity_poly.entity_id
_entity_poly.type
_entity_poly.pdbx_seq_one_letter_code
_entity_poly.pdbx_strand_id
1 'polypeptide(L)'
;MDALKKSLHIGSIIVVTSIYTPETSKVVRRLGFEVLEAPGKGYLADIHYAVKKLRLKGPVMVVSADLPLLKSKTVSLIIERFLESGKPALSVMVPLSLCTRLGFNPDLTLNINGKTVAPAGINILTAEMIDLE
;
A
#
# COMPACT_ATOMS: atom_id res chain seq x y z
N MET A 1 7.19 -8.93 -1.05
CA MET A 1 8.30 -8.01 -1.38
C MET A 1 8.88 -8.25 -2.78
N ASP A 2 9.09 -9.51 -3.18
CA ASP A 2 9.65 -9.86 -4.51
C ASP A 2 8.89 -9.26 -5.70
N ALA A 3 7.55 -9.19 -5.61
CA ALA A 3 6.71 -8.58 -6.63
C ALA A 3 7.07 -7.12 -6.89
N LEU A 4 7.38 -6.37 -5.82
CA LEU A 4 7.77 -4.96 -5.88
C LEU A 4 9.20 -4.83 -6.42
N LYS A 5 10.13 -5.66 -5.93
CA LYS A 5 11.54 -5.68 -6.40
C LYS A 5 11.68 -5.96 -7.90
N LYS A 6 10.80 -6.78 -8.46
CA LYS A 6 10.82 -7.15 -9.89
C LYS A 6 10.15 -6.11 -10.80
N SER A 7 9.48 -5.11 -10.24
CA SER A 7 8.84 -4.06 -11.03
C SER A 7 9.87 -2.99 -11.40
N LEU A 8 9.95 -2.66 -12.70
CA LEU A 8 10.87 -1.64 -13.23
C LEU A 8 10.48 -0.20 -12.81
N HIS A 9 9.26 0.00 -12.32
CA HIS A 9 8.75 1.32 -11.94
C HIS A 9 8.93 1.63 -10.44
N ILE A 10 9.38 0.67 -9.64
CA ILE A 10 9.60 0.85 -8.20
C ILE A 10 11.07 1.22 -7.97
N GLY A 11 11.31 2.44 -7.51
CA GLY A 11 12.67 2.92 -7.21
C GLY A 11 13.22 2.42 -5.88
N SER A 12 12.42 2.46 -4.81
CA SER A 12 12.82 2.01 -3.48
C SER A 12 11.65 1.35 -2.75
N ILE A 13 11.97 0.49 -1.79
CA ILE A 13 10.99 -0.21 -0.95
C ILE A 13 11.39 0.02 0.50
N ILE A 14 10.50 0.68 1.24
CA ILE A 14 10.65 0.90 2.68
C ILE A 14 9.52 0.16 3.36
N VAL A 15 9.87 -0.66 4.34
CA VAL A 15 8.90 -1.41 5.12
C VAL A 15 8.57 -0.61 6.37
N VAL A 16 7.33 -0.18 6.47
CA VAL A 16 6.83 0.51 7.65
C VAL A 16 6.36 -0.53 8.66
N THR A 17 7.04 -0.62 9.79
CA THR A 17 6.65 -1.43 10.94
C THR A 17 6.17 -0.52 12.07
N SER A 18 5.75 -1.09 13.19
CA SER A 18 5.40 -0.31 14.39
C SER A 18 6.29 -0.66 15.58
N ILE A 19 6.34 0.22 16.58
CA ILE A 19 6.97 -0.02 17.89
C ILE A 19 6.48 -1.32 18.57
N TYR A 20 5.28 -1.80 18.21
CA TYR A 20 4.68 -3.03 18.73
C TYR A 20 5.17 -4.30 18.04
N THR A 21 5.97 -4.17 16.96
CA THR A 21 6.41 -5.29 16.12
C THR A 21 7.95 -5.36 15.95
N PRO A 22 8.74 -5.30 17.05
CA PRO A 22 10.20 -5.24 16.97
C PRO A 22 10.82 -6.47 16.29
N GLU A 23 10.24 -7.66 16.47
CA GLU A 23 10.73 -8.88 15.81
C GLU A 23 10.52 -8.82 14.29
N THR A 24 9.41 -8.26 13.82
CA THR A 24 9.18 -7.99 12.39
C THR A 24 10.25 -7.04 11.85
N SER A 25 10.53 -5.94 12.55
CA SER A 25 11.60 -5.00 12.18
C SER A 25 12.95 -5.71 12.03
N LYS A 26 13.32 -6.59 12.97
CA LYS A 26 14.57 -7.37 12.92
C LYS A 26 14.61 -8.32 11.72
N VAL A 27 13.53 -9.06 11.48
CA VAL A 27 13.43 -9.97 10.33
C VAL A 27 13.60 -9.22 9.02
N VAL A 28 12.88 -8.11 8.85
CA VAL A 28 12.91 -7.32 7.61
C VAL A 28 14.30 -6.71 7.36
N ARG A 29 14.97 -6.21 8.41
CA ARG A 29 16.37 -5.74 8.30
C ARG A 29 17.32 -6.87 7.88
N ARG A 30 17.17 -8.07 8.45
CA ARG A 30 17.97 -9.26 8.05
C ARG A 30 17.73 -9.66 6.59
N LEU A 31 16.53 -9.41 6.06
CA LEU A 31 16.21 -9.61 4.64
C LEU A 31 16.77 -8.49 3.72
N GLY A 32 17.49 -7.51 4.28
CA GLY A 32 18.15 -6.45 3.54
C GLY A 32 17.23 -5.32 3.09
N PHE A 33 16.07 -5.15 3.74
CA PHE A 33 15.15 -4.04 3.45
C PHE A 33 15.33 -2.91 4.45
N GLU A 34 15.11 -1.69 3.96
CA GLU A 34 14.99 -0.52 4.82
C GLU A 34 13.70 -0.62 5.64
N VAL A 35 13.81 -0.31 6.93
CA VAL A 35 12.70 -0.34 7.88
C VAL A 35 12.55 1.02 8.53
N LEU A 36 11.36 1.60 8.37
CA LEU A 36 10.90 2.74 9.15
C LEU A 36 9.98 2.22 10.25
N GLU A 37 10.36 2.44 11.50
CA GLU A 37 9.51 2.14 12.64
C GLU A 37 8.57 3.34 12.90
N ALA A 38 7.27 3.13 12.71
CA ALA A 38 6.23 4.12 12.94
C ALA A 38 5.64 4.01 14.36
N PRO A 39 4.96 5.06 14.85
CA PRO A 39 4.30 5.04 16.16
C PRO A 39 3.21 3.97 16.32
N GLY A 40 2.70 3.40 15.23
CA GLY A 40 1.65 2.38 15.29
C GLY A 40 0.29 2.96 15.65
N LYS A 41 0.01 4.21 15.23
CA LYS A 41 -1.24 4.92 15.58
C LYS A 41 -2.37 4.63 14.60
N GLY A 42 -2.17 3.69 13.69
CA GLY A 42 -3.12 3.28 12.66
C GLY A 42 -2.63 3.62 11.26
N TYR A 43 -3.26 3.00 10.26
CA TYR A 43 -2.84 3.02 8.86
C TYR A 43 -2.57 4.44 8.33
N LEU A 44 -3.52 5.37 8.48
CA LEU A 44 -3.38 6.74 7.97
C LEU A 44 -2.28 7.52 8.70
N ALA A 45 -2.26 7.44 10.04
CA ALA A 45 -1.28 8.14 10.85
C ALA A 45 0.16 7.68 10.56
N ASP A 46 0.35 6.38 10.34
CA ASP A 46 1.67 5.81 10.04
C ASP A 46 2.12 6.15 8.61
N ILE A 47 1.20 6.27 7.64
CA ILE A 47 1.52 6.80 6.30
C ILE A 47 1.95 8.26 6.37
N HIS A 48 1.20 9.11 7.08
CA HIS A 48 1.54 10.52 7.27
C HIS A 48 2.93 10.66 7.92
N TYR A 49 3.16 9.88 8.98
CA TYR A 49 4.46 9.79 9.62
C TYR A 49 5.57 9.40 8.63
N ALA A 50 5.35 8.37 7.82
CA ALA A 50 6.33 7.90 6.86
C ALA A 50 6.67 8.93 5.79
N VAL A 51 5.66 9.54 5.15
CA VAL A 51 5.85 10.57 4.13
C VAL A 51 6.67 11.74 4.69
N LYS A 52 6.29 12.24 5.88
CA LYS A 52 6.97 13.36 6.52
C LYS A 52 8.38 13.03 6.96
N LYS A 53 8.57 11.87 7.61
CA LYS A 53 9.86 11.45 8.16
C LYS A 53 10.88 11.19 7.06
N LEU A 54 10.45 10.61 5.95
CA LEU A 54 11.30 10.28 4.81
C LEU A 54 11.37 11.40 3.76
N ARG A 55 10.58 12.48 3.93
CA ARG A 55 10.49 13.61 3.00
C ARG A 55 10.17 13.15 1.56
N LEU A 56 9.23 12.21 1.45
CA LEU A 56 8.83 11.65 0.15
C LEU A 56 8.19 12.73 -0.73
N LYS A 57 8.37 12.60 -2.03
CA LYS A 57 7.81 13.51 -3.05
C LYS A 57 7.23 12.69 -4.20
N GLY A 58 6.18 13.21 -4.82
CA GLY A 58 5.51 12.54 -5.93
C GLY A 58 4.78 11.25 -5.52
N PRO A 59 4.50 10.35 -6.48
CA PRO A 59 3.71 9.15 -6.24
C PRO A 59 4.36 8.16 -5.28
N VAL A 60 3.62 7.76 -4.26
CA VAL A 60 3.99 6.74 -3.27
C VAL A 60 2.98 5.59 -3.36
N MET A 61 3.48 4.38 -3.63
CA MET A 61 2.67 3.17 -3.55
C MET A 61 2.72 2.59 -2.13
N VAL A 62 1.56 2.46 -1.49
CA VAL A 62 1.38 1.79 -0.20
C VAL A 62 0.79 0.41 -0.45
N VAL A 63 1.44 -0.62 0.07
CA VAL A 63 1.08 -2.03 -0.15
C VAL A 63 1.01 -2.72 1.20
N SER A 64 -0.11 -3.39 1.49
CA SER A 64 -0.22 -4.25 2.66
C SER A 64 0.82 -5.39 2.60
N ALA A 65 1.42 -5.70 3.74
CA ALA A 65 2.36 -6.82 3.86
C ALA A 65 1.67 -8.18 3.66
N ASP A 66 0.35 -8.25 3.88
CA ASP A 66 -0.45 -9.48 3.87
C ASP A 66 -0.92 -9.92 2.47
N LEU A 67 -0.16 -9.55 1.43
CA LEU A 67 -0.43 -9.88 0.04
C LEU A 67 0.64 -10.83 -0.54
N PRO A 68 0.80 -12.06 0.00
CA PRO A 68 1.87 -12.97 -0.42
C PRO A 68 1.75 -13.42 -1.88
N LEU A 69 0.53 -13.37 -2.44
CA LEU A 69 0.24 -13.75 -3.84
C LEU A 69 0.36 -12.59 -4.84
N LEU A 70 0.76 -11.39 -4.39
CA LEU A 70 0.96 -10.25 -5.27
C LEU A 70 2.03 -10.59 -6.32
N LYS A 71 1.76 -10.30 -7.59
CA LYS A 71 2.67 -10.56 -8.71
C LYS A 71 3.19 -9.24 -9.26
N SER A 72 4.44 -9.25 -9.73
CA SER A 72 5.08 -8.05 -10.31
C SER A 72 4.28 -7.46 -11.48
N LYS A 73 3.71 -8.31 -12.35
CA LYS A 73 2.81 -7.87 -13.43
C LYS A 73 1.60 -7.06 -12.95
N THR A 74 1.06 -7.41 -11.77
CA THR A 74 -0.07 -6.69 -11.17
C THR A 74 0.38 -5.33 -10.67
N VAL A 75 1.58 -5.25 -10.06
CA VAL A 75 2.19 -3.99 -9.62
C VAL A 75 2.38 -3.05 -10.81
N SER A 76 2.99 -3.52 -11.90
CA SER A 76 3.18 -2.72 -13.11
C SER A 76 1.87 -2.21 -13.68
N LEU A 77 0.86 -3.08 -13.81
CA LEU A 77 -0.47 -2.70 -14.28
C LEU A 77 -1.10 -1.61 -13.40
N ILE A 78 -0.97 -1.70 -12.08
CA ILE A 78 -1.52 -0.68 -11.17
C ILE A 78 -0.84 0.67 -11.38
N ILE A 79 0.49 0.67 -11.55
CA ILE A 79 1.28 1.89 -11.80
C ILE A 79 0.92 2.50 -13.15
N GLU A 80 0.85 1.70 -14.21
CA GLU A 80 0.42 2.14 -15.55
C GLU A 80 -0.95 2.82 -15.48
N ARG A 81 -1.92 2.19 -14.81
CA ARG A 81 -3.27 2.76 -14.65
C ARG A 81 -3.30 4.05 -13.85
N PHE A 82 -2.42 4.18 -12.85
CA PHE A 82 -2.29 5.43 -12.12
C PHE A 82 -1.75 6.55 -13.03
N LEU A 83 -0.70 6.28 -13.81
CA LEU A 83 -0.12 7.24 -14.75
C LEU A 83 -1.13 7.66 -15.83
N GLU A 84 -1.85 6.70 -16.42
CA GLU A 84 -2.89 6.95 -17.43
C GLU A 84 -4.06 7.77 -16.88
N SER A 85 -4.39 7.63 -15.59
CA SER A 85 -5.53 8.33 -15.00
C SER A 85 -5.33 9.84 -14.90
N GLY A 86 -4.08 10.31 -14.81
CA GLY A 86 -3.75 11.71 -14.51
C GLY A 86 -4.30 12.20 -13.16
N LYS A 87 -4.71 11.28 -12.26
CA LYS A 87 -5.26 11.60 -10.94
C LYS A 87 -4.15 11.51 -9.89
N PRO A 88 -4.30 12.25 -8.77
CA PRO A 88 -3.25 12.28 -7.75
C PRO A 88 -3.36 11.11 -6.75
N ALA A 89 -4.33 10.21 -6.94
CA ALA A 89 -4.53 9.04 -6.13
C ALA A 89 -5.19 7.90 -6.94
N LEU A 90 -4.84 6.66 -6.60
CA LEU A 90 -5.50 5.44 -7.08
C LEU A 90 -5.60 4.44 -5.94
N SER A 91 -6.75 3.79 -5.81
CA SER A 91 -6.96 2.70 -4.85
C SER A 91 -7.43 1.44 -5.57
N VAL A 92 -6.86 0.30 -5.21
CA VAL A 92 -7.23 -0.99 -5.79
C VAL A 92 -8.36 -1.59 -4.97
N MET A 93 -9.45 -1.94 -5.65
CA MET A 93 -10.67 -2.45 -5.04
C MET A 93 -11.03 -3.82 -5.61
N VAL A 94 -11.60 -4.68 -4.78
CA VAL A 94 -12.16 -5.97 -5.16
C VAL A 94 -13.68 -5.97 -5.01
N PRO A 95 -14.46 -6.55 -5.93
CA PRO A 95 -15.90 -6.68 -5.76
C PRO A 95 -16.26 -7.47 -4.51
N LEU A 96 -17.26 -7.03 -3.74
CA LEU A 96 -17.72 -7.76 -2.55
C LEU A 96 -18.20 -9.17 -2.93
N SER A 97 -18.87 -9.32 -4.07
CA SER A 97 -19.34 -10.61 -4.58
C SER A 97 -18.21 -11.64 -4.77
N LEU A 98 -17.00 -11.19 -5.14
CA LEU A 98 -15.83 -12.05 -5.23
C LEU A 98 -15.34 -12.47 -3.84
N CYS A 99 -15.31 -11.53 -2.89
CA CYS A 99 -14.92 -11.80 -1.50
C CYS A 99 -15.83 -12.87 -0.88
N THR A 100 -17.16 -12.67 -0.97
CA THR A 100 -18.16 -13.59 -0.43
C THR A 100 -18.05 -14.97 -1.08
N ARG A 101 -17.87 -15.05 -2.41
CA ARG A 101 -17.70 -16.32 -3.11
C ARG A 101 -16.45 -17.08 -2.67
N LEU A 102 -15.41 -16.37 -2.26
CA LEU A 102 -14.16 -16.94 -1.76
C LEU A 102 -14.16 -17.16 -0.23
N GLY A 103 -15.27 -16.87 0.46
CA GLY A 103 -15.41 -17.05 1.91
C GLY A 103 -14.77 -15.94 2.76
N PHE A 104 -14.38 -14.81 2.15
CA PHE A 104 -13.86 -13.65 2.87
C PHE A 104 -14.98 -12.70 3.27
N ASN A 105 -14.92 -12.21 4.50
CA ASN A 105 -15.80 -11.15 5.00
C ASN A 105 -14.96 -9.88 5.28
N PRO A 106 -14.95 -8.89 4.37
CA PRO A 106 -14.14 -7.68 4.55
C PRO A 106 -14.75 -6.78 5.63
N ASP A 107 -13.91 -6.25 6.52
CA ASP A 107 -14.34 -5.32 7.58
C ASP A 107 -14.79 -3.95 7.03
N LEU A 108 -14.28 -3.57 5.85
CA LEU A 108 -14.61 -2.33 5.18
C LEU A 108 -15.15 -2.61 3.77
N THR A 109 -16.37 -2.14 3.53
CA THR A 109 -16.98 -2.09 2.20
C THR A 109 -17.38 -0.67 1.83
N LEU A 110 -17.22 -0.32 0.56
CA LEU A 110 -17.56 0.97 -0.01
C LEU A 110 -18.54 0.78 -1.16
N ASN A 111 -19.49 1.71 -1.33
CA ASN A 111 -20.32 1.78 -2.52
C ASN A 111 -19.74 2.83 -3.47
N ILE A 112 -19.21 2.37 -4.61
CA ILE A 112 -18.62 3.24 -5.64
C ILE A 112 -19.39 2.99 -6.94
N ASN A 113 -20.06 4.02 -7.44
CA ASN A 113 -20.84 3.96 -8.70
C ASN A 113 -21.83 2.79 -8.73
N GLY A 114 -22.52 2.54 -7.61
CA GLY A 114 -23.51 1.45 -7.49
C GLY A 114 -22.90 0.06 -7.32
N LYS A 115 -21.58 -0.05 -7.16
CA LYS A 115 -20.88 -1.31 -6.91
C LYS A 115 -20.34 -1.35 -5.49
N THR A 116 -20.72 -2.39 -4.75
CA THR A 116 -20.12 -2.66 -3.44
C THR A 116 -18.77 -3.35 -3.61
N VAL A 117 -17.74 -2.70 -3.10
CA VAL A 117 -16.34 -3.14 -3.21
C VAL A 117 -15.64 -3.09 -1.85
N ALA A 118 -14.54 -3.81 -1.72
CA ALA A 118 -13.64 -3.75 -0.57
C ALA A 118 -12.22 -3.36 -1.01
N PRO A 119 -11.45 -2.62 -0.19
CA PRO A 119 -10.05 -2.32 -0.49
C PRO A 119 -9.19 -3.57 -0.58
N ALA A 120 -8.32 -3.64 -1.59
CA ALA A 120 -7.39 -4.75 -1.79
C ALA A 120 -6.07 -4.57 -1.02
N GLY A 121 -5.92 -3.49 -0.25
CA GLY A 121 -4.68 -3.17 0.48
C GLY A 121 -3.55 -2.65 -0.42
N ILE A 122 -3.87 -2.06 -1.58
CA ILE A 122 -2.89 -1.41 -2.46
C ILE A 122 -3.42 -0.03 -2.86
N ASN A 123 -2.61 1.00 -2.62
CA ASN A 123 -2.94 2.39 -2.93
C ASN A 123 -1.72 3.09 -3.55
N ILE A 124 -1.97 4.05 -4.43
CA ILE A 124 -0.98 5.04 -4.87
C ILE A 124 -1.52 6.41 -4.49
N LEU A 125 -0.68 7.22 -3.86
CA LEU A 125 -1.00 8.58 -3.43
C LEU A 125 0.17 9.50 -3.77
N THR A 126 -0.11 10.70 -4.26
CA THR A 126 0.91 11.74 -4.38
C THR A 126 1.24 12.27 -2.98
N ALA A 127 2.51 12.19 -2.57
CA ALA A 127 3.00 12.54 -1.23
C ALA A 127 2.57 13.93 -0.76
N GLU A 128 2.51 14.88 -1.69
CA GLU A 128 2.09 16.26 -1.44
C GLU A 128 0.62 16.38 -1.00
N MET A 129 -0.23 15.36 -1.24
CA MET A 129 -1.61 15.32 -0.72
C MET A 129 -1.71 14.79 0.71
N ILE A 130 -0.67 14.12 1.20
CA ILE A 130 -0.63 13.47 2.52
C ILE A 130 -0.28 14.48 3.61
N ASP A 131 0.11 15.70 3.22
CA ASP A 131 0.52 16.81 4.09
C ASP A 131 -0.56 17.90 4.24
N LEU A 132 -1.84 17.58 3.97
CA LEU A 132 -2.96 18.50 4.21
C LEU A 132 -3.33 18.51 5.70
N GLU A 133 -2.47 19.14 6.51
CA GLU A 133 -2.83 19.82 7.75
C GLU A 133 -2.56 21.32 7.63
#